data_AF-A0A6L5F811-F1
#
_entry.id   AF-A0A6L5F811-F1
#
_cell.length_a   1.000
_cell.length_b   1.000
_cell.length_c   1.000
_cell.angle_alpha   90.00
_cell.angle_beta   90.00
_cell.angle_gamma   90.00
#
_symmetry.space_group_name_H-M   'P 1'
#
loop_
_entity.id
_entity.type
_entity.pdbx_description
1 polymer ?
#
loop_
_entity_poly.entity_id
_entity_poly.type
_entity_poly.pdbx_seq_one_letter_code
_entity_poly.pdbx_strand_id
1 'polypeptide(L)'
;MSRRTMFVVTTLALLVLSPLAAWAGDRFADVPDDNIFHDDISWLAESGVTIGCNPPENTYFCPDDNVTRDQMAAFLNRLSTKQVVDAGTVEGWGAEDLLDAAATGVGGPIAEQLAEVNLANAAYQDVEVAEADGYESFLACFEHHHEGGMGQHYVNQNLLDGVVEATRPEAMVYELDANGDIAGLVAHEYIVPIDAWTESEPPSLFGQEFAKHSVLPIWKLHVWIWKDNPAGLFTDHNPKVRLCPEGVPVFPEPPA
;
A
#
# COMPACT_ATOMS: atom_id res chain seq x y z
N MET A 1 35.17 29.21 -75.22
CA MET A 1 34.12 28.42 -75.92
C MET A 1 33.71 27.28 -74.99
N SER A 2 32.69 27.53 -74.17
CA SER A 2 31.31 27.03 -74.33
C SER A 2 31.19 25.51 -74.21
N ARG A 3 30.62 25.06 -73.08
CA ARG A 3 29.38 24.28 -73.11
C ARG A 3 28.69 24.30 -71.75
N ARG A 4 27.48 24.85 -71.76
CA ARG A 4 26.52 24.93 -70.67
C ARG A 4 25.62 23.69 -70.65
N THR A 5 24.95 23.54 -69.50
CA THR A 5 23.55 23.04 -69.31
C THR A 5 23.33 21.55 -69.02
N MET A 6 23.36 21.22 -67.72
CA MET A 6 22.21 20.78 -66.90
C MET A 6 21.20 19.76 -67.50
N PHE A 7 21.12 18.56 -66.91
CA PHE A 7 19.87 17.79 -66.81
C PHE A 7 19.78 17.08 -65.46
N VAL A 8 18.65 17.34 -64.80
CA VAL A 8 18.15 16.83 -63.52
C VAL A 8 17.59 15.42 -63.72
N VAL A 9 17.90 14.45 -62.85
CA VAL A 9 17.10 13.23 -62.67
C VAL A 9 17.06 12.83 -61.19
N THR A 10 16.04 13.38 -60.52
CA THR A 10 15.18 12.79 -59.46
C THR A 10 15.77 11.75 -58.51
N THR A 11 15.94 12.16 -57.25
CA THR A 11 16.00 11.31 -56.06
C THR A 11 14.62 10.71 -55.76
N LEU A 12 14.47 9.39 -55.89
CA LEU A 12 13.32 8.66 -55.35
C LEU A 12 13.70 8.07 -53.99
N ALA A 13 13.51 8.85 -52.91
CA ALA A 13 13.57 8.32 -51.55
C ALA A 13 12.20 7.72 -51.21
N LEU A 14 12.07 6.39 -51.35
CA LEU A 14 10.96 5.64 -50.78
C LEU A 14 11.10 5.65 -49.25
N LEU A 15 10.44 6.63 -48.61
CA LEU A 15 10.10 6.55 -47.19
C LEU A 15 9.07 5.45 -47.02
N VAL A 16 9.54 4.24 -46.72
CA VAL A 16 8.70 3.15 -46.24
C VAL A 16 8.29 3.53 -44.82
N LEU A 17 7.14 4.19 -44.68
CA LEU A 17 6.45 4.31 -43.39
C LEU A 17 5.94 2.91 -43.04
N SER A 18 6.83 2.06 -42.52
CA SER A 18 6.39 0.82 -41.89
C SER A 18 5.62 1.23 -40.64
N PRO A 19 4.35 0.84 -40.48
CA PRO A 19 3.74 0.93 -39.17
C PRO A 19 4.59 0.05 -38.26
N LEU A 20 5.23 0.64 -37.25
CA LEU A 20 5.62 -0.11 -36.08
C LEU A 20 4.30 -0.65 -35.51
N ALA A 21 3.90 -1.84 -35.95
CA ALA A 21 3.04 -2.65 -35.16
C ALA A 21 3.78 -2.77 -33.82
N ALA A 22 3.29 -2.07 -32.81
CA ALA A 22 3.64 -2.42 -31.45
C ALA A 22 2.99 -3.79 -31.26
N TRP A 23 3.77 -4.85 -31.45
CA TRP A 23 3.39 -6.16 -30.97
C TRP A 23 3.36 -5.98 -29.45
N ALA A 24 2.16 -5.98 -28.86
CA ALA A 24 2.03 -6.23 -27.44
C ALA A 24 2.53 -7.66 -27.24
N GLY A 25 3.85 -7.80 -27.08
CA GLY A 25 4.47 -9.06 -26.74
C GLY A 25 4.33 -9.27 -25.25
N ASP A 26 4.09 -10.52 -24.87
CA ASP A 26 4.03 -10.96 -23.48
C ASP A 26 5.26 -10.44 -22.73
N ARG A 27 5.08 -10.08 -21.46
CA ARG A 27 6.16 -9.48 -20.66
C ARG A 27 7.40 -10.37 -20.59
N PHE A 28 7.22 -11.69 -20.68
CA PHE A 28 8.28 -12.69 -20.73
C PHE A 28 8.11 -13.62 -21.93
N ALA A 29 9.19 -13.82 -22.70
CA ALA A 29 9.15 -14.59 -23.94
C ALA A 29 8.99 -16.11 -23.75
N ASP A 30 9.15 -16.61 -22.52
CA ASP A 30 8.99 -18.01 -22.12
C ASP A 30 7.70 -18.27 -21.33
N VAL A 31 6.80 -17.29 -21.27
CA VAL A 31 5.47 -17.41 -20.66
C VAL A 31 4.42 -17.00 -21.70
N PRO A 32 4.04 -17.91 -22.61
CA PRO A 32 3.00 -17.64 -23.62
C PRO A 32 1.60 -17.54 -22.99
N ASP A 33 0.66 -16.90 -23.70
CA ASP A 33 -0.77 -16.76 -23.34
C ASP A 33 -1.48 -18.07 -22.93
N ASP A 34 -1.01 -19.24 -23.42
CA ASP A 34 -1.60 -20.56 -23.09
C ASP A 34 -1.02 -21.19 -21.82
N ASN A 35 -0.04 -20.55 -21.18
CA ASN A 35 0.43 -20.92 -19.86
C ASN A 35 -0.67 -20.67 -18.83
N ILE A 36 -1.03 -21.68 -18.05
CA ILE A 36 -2.09 -21.58 -17.03
C ILE A 36 -1.83 -20.51 -15.96
N PHE A 37 -0.58 -20.11 -15.77
CA PHE A 37 -0.15 -19.06 -14.84
C PHE A 37 0.23 -17.75 -15.54
N HIS A 38 -0.08 -17.60 -16.83
CA HIS A 38 0.26 -16.43 -17.63
C HIS A 38 -0.16 -15.12 -16.92
N ASP A 39 -1.41 -15.05 -16.49
CA ASP A 39 -1.98 -13.86 -15.87
C ASP A 39 -1.38 -13.57 -14.50
N ASP A 40 -1.12 -14.61 -13.68
CA ASP A 40 -0.49 -14.48 -12.37
C ASP A 40 0.97 -13.98 -12.50
N ILE A 41 1.71 -14.52 -13.47
CA ILE A 41 3.10 -14.14 -13.74
C ILE A 41 3.16 -12.72 -14.31
N SER A 42 2.22 -12.37 -15.20
CA SER A 42 2.08 -11.02 -15.73
C SER A 42 1.79 -10.03 -14.61
N TRP A 43 0.87 -10.37 -13.70
CA TRP A 43 0.60 -9.58 -12.51
C TRP A 43 1.83 -9.45 -11.61
N LEU A 44 2.62 -10.51 -11.40
CA LEU A 44 3.88 -10.42 -10.64
C LEU A 44 4.87 -9.43 -11.27
N ALA A 45 4.90 -9.35 -12.59
CA ALA A 45 5.82 -8.46 -13.30
C ALA A 45 5.33 -7.01 -13.33
N GLU A 46 4.04 -6.79 -13.58
CA GLU A 46 3.38 -5.47 -13.51
C GLU A 46 3.39 -4.92 -12.08
N SER A 47 3.26 -5.80 -11.09
CA SER A 47 3.44 -5.47 -9.68
C SER A 47 4.91 -5.19 -9.32
N GLY A 48 5.86 -5.46 -10.21
CA GLY A 48 7.29 -5.28 -9.95
C GLY A 48 7.85 -6.25 -8.91
N VAL A 49 7.07 -7.26 -8.49
CA VAL A 49 7.49 -8.30 -7.55
C VAL A 49 8.56 -9.18 -8.22
N THR A 50 8.34 -9.58 -9.47
CA THR A 50 9.37 -10.21 -10.30
C THR A 50 9.89 -9.25 -11.36
N ILE A 51 11.18 -9.36 -11.67
CA ILE A 51 11.81 -8.65 -12.79
C ILE A 51 12.13 -9.59 -13.96
N GLY A 52 12.00 -10.91 -13.76
CA GLY A 52 12.48 -11.95 -14.68
C GLY A 52 13.85 -12.53 -14.30
N CYS A 53 14.33 -13.44 -15.13
CA CYS A 53 15.66 -14.05 -15.10
C CYS A 53 16.53 -13.48 -16.23
N ASN A 54 17.63 -14.13 -16.62
CA ASN A 54 18.53 -13.69 -17.70
C ASN A 54 18.97 -12.19 -17.67
N PRO A 55 19.58 -11.72 -16.57
CA PRO A 55 20.10 -10.36 -16.54
C PRO A 55 21.24 -10.16 -17.55
N PRO A 56 21.39 -8.96 -18.12
CA PRO A 56 20.62 -7.75 -17.81
C PRO A 56 19.27 -7.61 -18.55
N GLU A 57 19.00 -8.46 -19.54
CA GLU A 57 17.86 -8.25 -20.45
C GLU A 57 16.51 -8.51 -19.79
N ASN A 58 16.41 -9.45 -18.84
CA ASN A 58 15.20 -9.66 -18.05
C ASN A 58 13.94 -9.93 -18.92
N THR A 59 14.14 -10.73 -19.97
CA THR A 59 13.13 -11.06 -20.98
C THR A 59 12.46 -12.41 -20.76
N TYR A 60 12.94 -13.20 -19.80
CA TYR A 60 12.38 -14.50 -19.43
C TYR A 60 11.91 -14.51 -17.97
N PHE A 61 10.93 -15.34 -17.64
CA PHE A 61 10.48 -15.60 -16.28
C PHE A 61 11.20 -16.79 -15.64
N CYS A 62 11.60 -17.78 -16.45
CA CYS A 62 12.14 -19.07 -16.04
C CYS A 62 11.17 -19.86 -15.12
N PRO A 63 9.97 -20.26 -15.59
CA PRO A 63 8.92 -20.86 -14.74
C PRO A 63 9.30 -22.20 -14.09
N ASP A 64 10.22 -22.95 -14.70
CA ASP A 64 10.65 -24.26 -14.21
C ASP A 64 11.88 -24.20 -13.28
N ASP A 65 12.49 -23.01 -13.12
CA ASP A 65 13.66 -22.84 -12.26
C ASP A 65 13.27 -22.77 -10.77
N ASN A 66 14.13 -23.33 -9.91
CA ASN A 66 13.96 -23.20 -8.47
C ASN A 66 14.28 -21.77 -8.00
N VAL A 67 13.42 -21.23 -7.13
CA VAL A 67 13.67 -19.96 -6.44
C VAL A 67 14.61 -20.20 -5.25
N THR A 68 15.76 -19.52 -5.23
CA THR A 68 16.66 -19.52 -4.07
C THR A 68 16.11 -18.65 -2.93
N ARG A 69 16.60 -18.84 -1.70
CA ARG A 69 16.18 -18.02 -0.56
C ARG A 69 16.47 -16.52 -0.74
N ASP A 70 17.57 -16.18 -1.42
CA ASP A 70 17.93 -14.79 -1.70
C ASP A 70 16.99 -14.17 -2.74
N GLN A 71 16.58 -14.95 -3.76
CA GLN A 71 15.59 -14.51 -4.74
C GLN A 71 14.20 -14.36 -4.11
N MET A 72 13.81 -15.27 -3.23
CA MET A 72 12.57 -15.15 -2.44
C MET A 72 12.60 -13.89 -1.58
N ALA A 73 13.71 -13.60 -0.90
CA ALA A 73 13.86 -12.38 -0.13
C ALA A 73 13.70 -11.12 -1.00
N ALA A 74 14.23 -11.13 -2.23
CA ALA A 74 14.05 -10.05 -3.18
C ALA A 74 12.58 -9.88 -3.64
N PHE A 75 11.84 -10.97 -3.87
CA PHE A 75 10.41 -10.91 -4.18
C PHE A 75 9.62 -10.32 -3.03
N LEU A 76 9.84 -10.80 -1.82
CA LEU A 76 9.16 -10.31 -0.61
C LEU A 76 9.48 -8.84 -0.34
N ASN A 77 10.73 -8.41 -0.53
CA ASN A 77 11.13 -7.00 -0.34
C ASN A 77 10.45 -6.07 -1.36
N ARG A 78 10.32 -6.48 -2.64
CA ARG A 78 9.60 -5.68 -3.64
C ARG A 78 8.10 -5.65 -3.38
N LEU A 79 7.55 -6.76 -2.89
CA LEU A 79 6.15 -6.84 -2.50
C LEU A 79 5.85 -5.91 -1.30
N SER A 80 6.70 -5.94 -0.27
CA SER A 80 6.50 -5.13 0.95
C SER A 80 6.65 -3.63 0.69
N THR A 81 7.56 -3.22 -0.19
CA THR A 81 7.70 -1.78 -0.54
C THR A 81 6.54 -1.27 -1.37
N LYS A 82 5.87 -2.10 -2.17
CA LYS A 82 4.66 -1.69 -2.91
C LYS A 82 3.42 -1.53 -2.03
N GLN A 83 3.35 -2.23 -0.90
CA GLN A 83 2.21 -2.13 0.01
C GLN A 83 2.20 -0.82 0.83
N VAL A 84 3.29 -0.04 0.80
CA VAL A 84 3.50 1.11 1.70
C VAL A 84 3.60 2.46 0.96
N VAL A 85 3.52 2.53 -0.37
CA VAL A 85 3.58 3.83 -1.07
C VAL A 85 2.66 3.90 -2.29
N ASP A 86 1.51 4.56 -2.16
CA ASP A 86 1.09 5.48 -3.21
C ASP A 86 1.78 6.84 -2.94
N ALA A 87 2.98 7.00 -3.51
CA ALA A 87 3.70 8.27 -3.53
C ALA A 87 3.06 9.32 -4.46
N GLY A 88 1.83 9.09 -4.93
CA GLY A 88 1.06 9.98 -5.80
C GLY A 88 0.58 11.29 -5.15
N THR A 89 0.88 11.55 -3.87
CA THR A 89 0.46 12.79 -3.17
C THR A 89 1.59 13.73 -2.74
N VAL A 90 2.85 13.43 -3.03
CA VAL A 90 3.93 14.42 -2.80
C VAL A 90 4.07 15.32 -4.03
N GLU A 91 3.34 16.44 -4.05
CA GLU A 91 3.59 17.49 -5.05
C GLU A 91 5.08 17.89 -5.00
N GLY A 92 5.78 17.75 -6.13
CA GLY A 92 7.12 18.32 -6.33
C GLY A 92 8.30 17.35 -6.38
N TRP A 93 8.08 16.03 -6.42
CA TRP A 93 9.18 15.04 -6.49
C TRP A 93 9.22 14.38 -7.88
N GLY A 94 10.38 14.42 -8.53
CA GLY A 94 10.62 13.85 -9.85
C GLY A 94 11.11 12.39 -9.81
N ALA A 95 11.14 11.72 -10.96
CA ALA A 95 11.60 10.33 -11.08
C ALA A 95 13.07 10.12 -10.65
N GLU A 96 13.89 11.16 -10.77
CA GLU A 96 15.29 11.16 -10.32
C GLU A 96 15.38 11.23 -8.78
N ASP A 97 14.51 12.00 -8.14
CA ASP A 97 14.42 12.09 -6.68
C ASP A 97 13.96 10.76 -6.05
N LEU A 98 13.08 10.03 -6.75
CA LEU A 98 12.64 8.68 -6.34
C LEU A 98 13.75 7.62 -6.50
N LEU A 99 14.62 7.78 -7.48
CA LEU A 99 15.77 6.89 -7.70
C LEU A 99 16.89 7.16 -6.70
N ASP A 100 17.16 8.43 -6.38
CA ASP A 100 18.11 8.80 -5.31
C ASP A 100 17.58 8.40 -3.94
N ALA A 101 16.28 8.53 -3.69
CA ALA A 101 15.61 7.97 -2.52
C ALA A 101 15.80 6.45 -2.43
N ALA A 102 15.53 5.71 -3.49
CA ALA A 102 15.74 4.25 -3.51
C ALA A 102 17.22 3.86 -3.34
N ALA A 103 18.15 4.65 -3.88
CA ALA A 103 19.60 4.42 -3.76
C ALA A 103 20.18 4.79 -2.39
N THR A 104 19.50 5.66 -1.64
CA THR A 104 19.88 6.09 -0.28
C THR A 104 19.03 5.45 0.82
N GLY A 105 18.05 4.61 0.47
CA GLY A 105 17.12 3.98 1.42
C GLY A 105 15.97 4.89 1.88
N VAL A 106 15.76 6.04 1.24
CA VAL A 106 14.72 7.02 1.55
C VAL A 106 13.42 6.71 0.79
N GLY A 107 12.89 5.50 0.91
CA GLY A 107 11.46 5.47 1.22
C GLY A 107 11.40 6.09 2.60
N GLY A 108 10.92 7.33 2.75
CA GLY A 108 11.19 8.15 3.95
C GLY A 108 10.96 7.42 5.28
N PRO A 109 11.47 7.92 6.43
CA PRO A 109 11.47 7.20 7.71
C PRO A 109 10.15 6.49 8.09
N ILE A 110 9.02 7.03 7.63
CA ILE A 110 7.68 6.47 7.79
C ILE A 110 7.48 5.16 7.00
N ALA A 111 7.94 5.05 5.76
CA ALA A 111 7.75 3.85 4.94
C ALA A 111 8.50 2.63 5.50
N GLU A 112 9.71 2.82 6.01
CA GLU A 112 10.46 1.77 6.71
C GLU A 112 9.74 1.34 8.00
N GLN A 113 9.26 2.30 8.80
CA GLN A 113 8.49 2.01 10.00
C GLN A 113 7.18 1.29 9.69
N LEU A 114 6.44 1.69 8.65
CA LEU A 114 5.20 1.01 8.24
C LEU A 114 5.45 -0.39 7.72
N ALA A 115 6.58 -0.65 7.06
CA ALA A 115 6.97 -2.01 6.66
C ALA A 115 7.24 -2.90 7.88
N GLU A 116 7.90 -2.37 8.92
CA GLU A 116 8.10 -3.07 10.19
C GLU A 116 6.77 -3.37 10.88
N VAL A 117 5.87 -2.38 10.94
CA VAL A 117 4.54 -2.54 11.53
C VAL A 117 3.70 -3.57 10.79
N ASN A 118 3.72 -3.54 9.45
CA ASN A 118 3.03 -4.52 8.63
C ASN A 118 3.59 -5.93 8.90
N LEU A 119 4.91 -6.11 8.92
CA LEU A 119 5.51 -7.41 9.20
C LEU A 119 5.19 -7.92 10.61
N ALA A 120 5.23 -7.05 11.62
CA ALA A 120 4.93 -7.41 13.00
C ALA A 120 3.47 -7.84 13.21
N ASN A 121 2.54 -7.25 12.45
CA ASN A 121 1.11 -7.41 12.65
C ASN A 121 0.42 -8.19 11.52
N ALA A 122 1.17 -8.69 10.52
CA ALA A 122 0.63 -9.42 9.38
C ALA A 122 -0.19 -10.66 9.78
N ALA A 123 0.15 -11.29 10.91
CA ALA A 123 -0.59 -12.43 11.44
C ALA A 123 -2.04 -12.06 11.83
N TYR A 124 -2.30 -10.80 12.19
CA TYR A 124 -3.63 -10.30 12.55
C TYR A 124 -4.54 -10.03 11.35
N GLN A 125 -4.08 -10.30 10.12
CA GLN A 125 -5.01 -10.46 8.99
C GLN A 125 -6.03 -11.58 9.26
N ASP A 126 -5.64 -12.58 10.06
CA ASP A 126 -6.58 -13.52 10.68
C ASP A 126 -7.06 -12.95 12.02
N VAL A 127 -8.35 -12.59 12.09
CA VAL A 127 -8.95 -11.98 13.28
C VAL A 127 -8.91 -12.93 14.50
N GLU A 128 -8.96 -14.25 14.30
CA GLU A 128 -8.89 -15.21 15.40
C GLU A 128 -7.53 -15.16 16.11
N VAL A 129 -6.46 -14.83 15.37
CA VAL A 129 -5.12 -14.63 15.94
C VAL A 129 -5.08 -13.35 16.78
N ALA A 130 -5.71 -12.27 16.30
CA ALA A 130 -5.79 -11.03 17.06
C ALA A 130 -6.61 -11.20 18.35
N GLU A 131 -7.75 -11.90 18.28
CA GLU A 131 -8.58 -12.24 19.43
C GLU A 131 -7.83 -13.11 20.45
N ALA A 132 -7.07 -14.10 19.98
CA ALA A 132 -6.23 -14.93 20.85
C ALA A 132 -5.15 -14.13 21.60
N ASP A 133 -4.66 -13.05 20.99
CA ASP A 133 -3.69 -12.11 21.58
C ASP A 133 -4.35 -10.96 22.38
N GLY A 134 -5.68 -11.00 22.53
CA GLY A 134 -6.44 -10.13 23.44
C GLY A 134 -7.03 -8.88 22.80
N TYR A 135 -7.09 -8.80 21.46
CA TYR A 135 -7.82 -7.77 20.75
C TYR A 135 -9.31 -8.14 20.64
N GLU A 136 -10.19 -7.40 21.30
CA GLU A 136 -11.62 -7.71 21.35
C GLU A 136 -12.46 -6.65 20.63
N SER A 137 -13.55 -7.06 19.97
CA SER A 137 -14.53 -6.15 19.35
C SER A 137 -15.30 -5.37 20.43
N PHE A 138 -14.68 -4.30 20.91
CA PHE A 138 -15.21 -3.50 22.02
C PHE A 138 -16.02 -2.30 21.55
N LEU A 139 -15.57 -1.64 20.48
CA LEU A 139 -16.24 -0.49 19.90
C LEU A 139 -17.05 -0.94 18.70
N ALA A 140 -18.18 -0.28 18.42
CA ALA A 140 -18.98 -0.55 17.23
C ALA A 140 -18.24 -0.15 15.93
N CYS A 141 -18.80 -0.48 14.77
CA CYS A 141 -18.24 -0.07 13.49
C CYS A 141 -18.29 1.46 13.34
N PHE A 142 -17.23 2.07 12.81
CA PHE A 142 -17.13 3.51 12.58
C PHE A 142 -17.27 3.83 11.09
N GLU A 143 -18.05 4.87 10.81
CA GLU A 143 -18.26 5.39 9.47
C GLU A 143 -18.51 6.89 9.51
N HIS A 144 -18.34 7.55 8.35
CA HIS A 144 -18.84 8.88 8.10
C HIS A 144 -19.40 8.96 6.68
N HIS A 145 -20.68 9.33 6.54
CA HIS A 145 -21.43 9.21 5.29
C HIS A 145 -20.80 9.94 4.09
N HIS A 146 -19.98 10.96 4.32
CA HIS A 146 -19.32 11.72 3.26
C HIS A 146 -17.83 11.41 3.09
N GLU A 147 -17.17 10.86 4.11
CA GLU A 147 -15.72 10.63 4.09
C GLU A 147 -15.38 9.13 3.88
N GLY A 148 -16.33 8.23 4.11
CA GLY A 148 -16.20 6.79 3.91
C GLY A 148 -16.25 6.00 5.22
N GLY A 149 -15.97 4.70 5.12
CA GLY A 149 -15.85 3.87 6.30
C GLY A 149 -14.51 4.05 7.02
N MET A 150 -14.50 3.77 8.31
CA MET A 150 -13.29 3.58 9.11
C MET A 150 -13.14 2.09 9.46
N GLY A 151 -14.25 1.42 9.74
CA GLY A 151 -14.30 -0.02 9.98
C GLY A 151 -14.53 -0.38 11.46
N GLN A 152 -14.33 -1.66 11.75
CA GLN A 152 -14.61 -2.28 13.03
C GLN A 152 -13.32 -2.37 13.86
N HIS A 153 -13.32 -1.75 15.05
CA HIS A 153 -12.15 -1.75 15.94
C HIS A 153 -12.17 -2.96 16.86
N TYR A 154 -11.03 -3.63 16.95
CA TYR A 154 -10.72 -4.64 17.94
C TYR A 154 -9.61 -4.09 18.82
N VAL A 155 -9.90 -3.86 20.10
CA VAL A 155 -9.05 -3.12 21.03
C VAL A 155 -8.43 -4.07 22.04
N ASN A 156 -7.12 -3.97 22.28
CA ASN A 156 -6.45 -4.67 23.35
C ASN A 156 -6.38 -3.77 24.58
N GLN A 157 -7.28 -4.00 25.54
CA GLN A 157 -7.37 -3.17 26.75
C GLN A 157 -6.11 -3.22 27.63
N ASN A 158 -5.27 -4.25 27.49
CA ASN A 158 -4.01 -4.34 28.24
C ASN A 158 -2.93 -3.41 27.70
N LEU A 159 -3.11 -2.87 26.49
CA LEU A 159 -2.20 -1.93 25.85
C LEU A 159 -2.66 -0.47 26.00
N LEU A 160 -3.85 -0.23 26.56
CA LEU A 160 -4.35 1.12 26.86
C LEU A 160 -3.57 1.74 28.03
N ASP A 161 -2.32 2.07 27.79
CA ASP A 161 -1.39 2.66 28.75
C ASP A 161 -0.73 3.93 28.17
N GLY A 162 0.31 4.43 28.85
CA GLY A 162 1.03 5.65 28.46
C GLY A 162 2.19 5.41 27.50
N VAL A 163 2.35 4.20 26.95
CA VAL A 163 3.47 3.80 26.10
C VAL A 163 3.01 3.74 24.66
N VAL A 164 3.80 4.31 23.75
CA VAL A 164 3.54 4.25 22.30
C VAL A 164 4.58 3.35 21.65
N GLU A 165 4.14 2.20 21.13
CA GLU A 165 4.99 1.23 20.43
C GLU A 165 4.45 0.99 19.01
N ALA A 166 5.22 1.33 17.97
CA ALA A 166 4.77 1.22 16.58
C ALA A 166 4.26 -0.19 16.23
N THR A 167 4.98 -1.23 16.65
CA THR A 167 4.66 -2.61 16.31
C THR A 167 3.60 -3.24 17.21
N ARG A 168 3.07 -2.51 18.20
CA ARG A 168 2.06 -2.99 19.15
C ARG A 168 0.92 -1.97 19.31
N PRO A 169 0.11 -1.76 18.27
CA PRO A 169 -1.00 -0.80 18.33
C PRO A 169 -2.06 -1.25 19.34
N GLU A 170 -2.77 -0.28 19.91
CA GLU A 170 -3.85 -0.56 20.88
C GLU A 170 -5.12 -1.07 20.21
N ALA A 171 -5.35 -0.77 18.92
CA ALA A 171 -6.43 -1.36 18.16
C ALA A 171 -6.07 -1.79 16.73
N MET A 172 -6.63 -2.94 16.37
CA MET A 172 -6.71 -3.45 15.00
C MET A 172 -8.02 -2.97 14.36
N VAL A 173 -7.98 -2.48 13.11
CA VAL A 173 -9.17 -1.97 12.42
C VAL A 173 -9.46 -2.80 11.17
N TYR A 174 -10.60 -3.48 11.19
CA TYR A 174 -11.03 -4.39 10.12
C TYR A 174 -12.13 -3.76 9.26
N GLU A 175 -12.06 -3.97 7.94
CA GLU A 175 -13.19 -3.70 7.06
C GLU A 175 -14.20 -4.84 7.14
N LEU A 176 -15.49 -4.51 7.05
CA LEU A 176 -16.58 -5.47 6.98
C LEU A 176 -17.07 -5.64 5.53
N ASP A 177 -17.45 -6.87 5.18
CA ASP A 177 -18.04 -7.20 3.90
C ASP A 177 -19.53 -6.80 3.81
N ALA A 178 -20.29 -7.28 2.81
CA ALA A 178 -21.70 -6.91 2.69
C ALA A 178 -22.61 -7.51 3.75
N ASN A 179 -22.18 -8.60 4.37
CA ASN A 179 -22.94 -9.37 5.33
C ASN A 179 -22.60 -8.96 6.77
N GLY A 180 -21.56 -8.13 6.96
CA GLY A 180 -21.03 -7.76 8.27
C GLY A 180 -19.90 -8.67 8.74
N ASP A 181 -19.40 -9.55 7.88
CA ASP A 181 -18.26 -10.42 8.19
C ASP A 181 -16.94 -9.67 7.96
N ILE A 182 -15.86 -10.10 8.63
CA ILE A 182 -14.53 -9.49 8.48
C ILE A 182 -13.99 -9.74 7.06
N ALA A 183 -13.74 -8.67 6.32
CA ALA A 183 -13.16 -8.71 4.97
C ALA A 183 -11.62 -8.69 4.98
N GLY A 184 -11.02 -8.09 6.02
CA GLY A 184 -9.57 -8.03 6.22
C GLY A 184 -9.15 -6.88 7.12
N LEU A 185 -7.93 -6.97 7.65
CA LEU A 185 -7.30 -5.90 8.42
C LEU A 185 -6.88 -4.80 7.46
N VAL A 186 -7.28 -3.55 7.72
CA VAL A 186 -7.07 -2.41 6.82
C VAL A 186 -6.23 -1.29 7.45
N ALA A 187 -6.31 -1.12 8.77
CA ALA A 187 -5.67 -0.04 9.50
C ALA A 187 -5.34 -0.44 10.94
N HIS A 188 -4.55 0.41 11.60
CA HIS A 188 -4.37 0.41 13.05
C HIS A 188 -4.86 1.74 13.64
N GLU A 189 -5.29 1.70 14.89
CA GLU A 189 -5.48 2.89 15.72
C GLU A 189 -4.54 2.79 16.94
N TYR A 190 -3.72 3.82 17.13
CA TYR A 190 -2.92 3.96 18.35
C TYR A 190 -3.70 4.81 19.34
N ILE A 191 -3.82 4.35 20.58
CA ILE A 191 -4.70 4.95 21.58
C ILE A 191 -3.93 5.12 22.88
N VAL A 192 -3.88 6.34 23.38
CA VAL A 192 -3.30 6.62 24.72
C VAL A 192 -4.37 7.27 25.59
N PRO A 193 -4.80 6.65 26.70
CA PRO A 193 -5.71 7.28 27.64
C PRO A 193 -5.15 8.62 28.16
N ILE A 194 -5.99 9.66 28.22
CA ILE A 194 -5.54 11.00 28.63
C ILE A 194 -4.93 11.00 30.04
N ASP A 195 -5.42 10.17 30.94
CA ASP A 195 -4.93 10.04 32.31
C ASP A 195 -3.67 9.19 32.45
N ALA A 196 -3.35 8.37 31.44
CA ALA A 196 -2.10 7.60 31.37
C ALA A 196 -0.93 8.42 30.81
N TRP A 197 -1.20 9.48 30.05
CA TRP A 197 -0.17 10.34 29.45
C TRP A 197 0.25 11.48 30.37
N THR A 198 1.50 11.45 30.83
CA THR A 198 2.02 12.43 31.80
C THR A 198 2.90 13.53 31.20
N GLU A 199 3.26 13.41 29.92
CA GLU A 199 4.13 14.38 29.24
C GLU A 199 3.37 15.66 28.87
N SER A 200 4.10 16.77 28.75
CA SER A 200 3.50 18.07 28.40
C SER A 200 3.13 18.19 26.93
N GLU A 201 3.88 17.52 26.06
CA GLU A 201 3.63 17.46 24.63
C GLU A 201 2.74 16.27 24.28
N PRO A 202 1.96 16.33 23.17
CA PRO A 202 1.17 15.20 22.70
C PRO A 202 2.04 13.95 22.44
N PRO A 203 1.47 12.73 22.58
CA PRO A 203 2.11 11.54 22.03
C PRO A 203 2.36 11.70 20.53
N SER A 204 3.44 11.10 20.02
CA SER A 204 3.75 11.15 18.59
C SER A 204 4.30 9.82 18.08
N LEU A 205 3.97 9.50 16.83
CA LEU A 205 4.41 8.31 16.12
C LEU A 205 4.41 8.59 14.61
N PHE A 206 5.35 8.01 13.85
CA PHE A 206 5.51 8.26 12.41
C PHE A 206 5.65 9.76 12.05
N GLY A 207 6.19 10.57 12.97
CA GLY A 207 6.28 12.01 12.81
C GLY A 207 4.94 12.75 12.87
N GLN A 208 3.86 12.11 13.31
CA GLN A 208 2.55 12.71 13.56
C GLN A 208 2.29 12.83 15.06
N GLU A 209 1.72 13.96 15.49
CA GLU A 209 1.15 14.08 16.83
C GLU A 209 -0.23 13.43 16.88
N PHE A 210 -0.56 12.84 18.02
CA PHE A 210 -1.87 12.23 18.23
C PHE A 210 -2.91 13.34 18.42
N ALA A 211 -4.10 13.13 17.87
CA ALA A 211 -5.23 14.02 18.08
C ALA A 211 -6.02 13.60 19.33
N LYS A 212 -6.67 14.53 20.02
CA LYS A 212 -7.65 14.16 21.06
C LYS A 212 -8.94 13.71 20.39
N HIS A 213 -9.49 12.59 20.84
CA HIS A 213 -10.82 12.19 20.42
C HIS A 213 -11.87 13.17 20.97
N SER A 214 -12.91 13.48 20.18
CA SER A 214 -13.92 14.49 20.52
C SER A 214 -14.85 14.06 21.67
N VAL A 215 -15.18 12.77 21.73
CA VAL A 215 -16.06 12.15 22.75
C VAL A 215 -15.30 11.36 23.83
N LEU A 216 -14.43 10.44 23.42
CA LEU A 216 -13.66 9.59 24.33
C LEU A 216 -12.46 10.34 24.94
N PRO A 217 -12.11 10.10 26.22
CA PRO A 217 -10.99 10.77 26.88
C PRO A 217 -9.64 10.12 26.51
N ILE A 218 -9.32 10.11 25.20
CA ILE A 218 -8.13 9.47 24.65
C ILE A 218 -7.40 10.42 23.68
N TRP A 219 -6.09 10.24 23.59
CA TRP A 219 -5.30 10.61 22.42
C TRP A 219 -5.36 9.46 21.42
N LYS A 220 -5.38 9.79 20.13
CA LYS A 220 -5.54 8.81 19.07
C LYS A 220 -4.80 9.17 17.78
N LEU A 221 -4.28 8.18 17.08
CA LEU A 221 -3.67 8.30 15.77
C LEU A 221 -4.09 7.11 14.90
N HIS A 222 -4.85 7.39 13.85
CA HIS A 222 -5.27 6.41 12.87
C HIS A 222 -4.20 6.25 11.80
N VAL A 223 -3.94 5.01 11.34
CA VAL A 223 -3.03 4.78 10.21
C VAL A 223 -3.52 3.66 9.28
N TRP A 224 -3.64 3.99 8.00
CA TRP A 224 -4.00 3.05 6.95
C TRP A 224 -2.76 2.25 6.49
N ILE A 225 -2.73 0.94 6.75
CA ILE A 225 -1.53 0.12 6.51
C ILE A 225 -1.72 -0.85 5.34
N TRP A 226 -2.85 -1.55 5.31
CA TRP A 226 -3.11 -2.58 4.28
C TRP A 226 -4.07 -2.12 3.20
N LYS A 227 -4.68 -0.94 3.37
CA LYS A 227 -5.56 -0.34 2.39
C LYS A 227 -5.18 1.10 2.12
N ASP A 228 -4.86 1.39 0.87
CA ASP A 228 -4.57 2.76 0.44
C ASP A 228 -5.75 3.71 0.74
N ASN A 229 -5.43 4.93 1.16
CA ASN A 229 -6.41 5.97 1.43
C ASN A 229 -6.10 7.25 0.63
N PRO A 230 -6.91 7.59 -0.39
CA PRO A 230 -6.70 8.80 -1.19
C PRO A 230 -6.95 10.10 -0.42
N ALA A 231 -7.62 10.04 0.74
CA ALA A 231 -7.78 11.21 1.62
C ALA A 231 -6.53 11.47 2.49
N GLY A 232 -5.67 10.47 2.66
CA GLY A 232 -4.42 10.57 3.40
C GLY A 232 -4.17 9.37 4.33
N LEU A 233 -2.89 9.08 4.57
CA LEU A 233 -2.43 7.94 5.37
C LEU A 233 -2.95 7.95 6.83
N PHE A 234 -3.11 9.14 7.42
CA PHE A 234 -3.48 9.31 8.83
C PHE A 234 -4.88 9.88 9.03
N THR A 235 -5.71 9.94 7.99
CA THR A 235 -7.09 10.43 8.13
C THR A 235 -7.99 9.37 8.74
N ASP A 236 -8.97 9.81 9.53
CA ASP A 236 -9.90 8.94 10.23
C ASP A 236 -10.71 8.01 9.31
N HIS A 237 -11.21 8.53 8.19
CA HIS A 237 -12.07 7.79 7.28
C HIS A 237 -11.39 7.56 5.93
N ASN A 238 -11.83 6.52 5.21
CA ASN A 238 -11.34 6.19 3.88
C ASN A 238 -12.51 6.01 2.90
N PRO A 239 -12.59 6.78 1.81
CA PRO A 239 -13.68 6.69 0.83
C PRO A 239 -13.68 5.37 0.04
N LYS A 240 -12.57 4.60 0.09
CA LYS A 240 -12.49 3.24 -0.47
C LYS A 240 -12.99 2.16 0.49
N VAL A 241 -13.20 2.49 1.77
CA VAL A 241 -13.76 1.56 2.76
C VAL A 241 -15.27 1.71 2.80
N ARG A 242 -15.95 0.57 2.83
CA ARG A 242 -17.41 0.56 2.89
C ARG A 242 -17.92 1.17 4.19
N LEU A 243 -19.04 1.86 4.08
CA LEU A 243 -19.88 2.17 5.23
C LEU A 243 -20.29 0.88 5.95
N CYS A 244 -20.54 1.01 7.25
CA CYS A 244 -20.96 -0.08 8.12
C CYS A 244 -22.22 -0.75 7.53
N PRO A 245 -22.22 -2.09 7.36
CA PRO A 245 -23.34 -2.80 6.76
C PRO A 245 -24.64 -2.67 7.57
N GLU A 246 -25.78 -2.77 6.89
CA GLU A 246 -27.10 -2.73 7.54
C GLU A 246 -27.20 -3.82 8.62
N GLY A 247 -27.63 -3.44 9.82
CA GLY A 247 -27.76 -4.35 10.97
C GLY A 247 -26.50 -4.45 11.85
N VAL A 248 -25.35 -3.91 11.40
CA VAL A 248 -24.17 -3.75 12.25
C VAL A 248 -24.33 -2.49 13.10
N PRO A 249 -24.12 -2.56 14.44
CA PRO A 249 -24.10 -1.37 15.28
C PRO A 249 -23.04 -0.37 14.78
N VAL A 250 -23.44 0.89 14.66
CA VAL A 250 -22.55 2.00 14.30
C VAL A 250 -22.21 2.81 15.54
N PHE A 251 -20.95 3.15 15.73
CA PHE A 251 -20.54 4.04 16.81
C PHE A 251 -21.16 5.43 16.57
N PRO A 252 -21.83 6.02 17.58
CA PRO A 252 -22.53 7.28 17.37
C PRO A 252 -21.54 8.41 17.03
N GLU A 253 -21.73 9.03 15.88
CA GLU A 253 -21.04 10.28 15.55
C GLU A 253 -21.40 11.36 16.58
N PRO A 254 -20.45 12.23 16.98
CA PRO A 254 -20.79 13.43 17.73
C PRO A 254 -21.79 14.28 16.93
N PRO A 255 -22.77 14.94 17.57
CA PRO A 255 -23.68 15.82 16.86
C PRO A 255 -22.89 16.94 16.16
N ALA A 256 -23.15 17.09 14.86
CA ALA A 256 -22.59 18.15 14.01
C ALA A 256 -22.86 19.57 14.54
#